data_AF-A0A521UXQ7-F1
#
_entry.id   AF-A0A521UXQ7-F1
#
_cell.length_a   1.000
_cell.length_b   1.000
_cell.length_c   1.000
_cell.angle_alpha   90.00
_cell.angle_beta   90.00
_cell.angle_gamma   90.00
#
_symmetry.space_group_name_H-M   'P 1'
#
loop_
_entity.id
_entity.type
_entity.pdbx_description
1 polymer ?
#
loop_
_entity_poly.entity_id
_entity_poly.type
_entity_poly.pdbx_seq_one_letter_code
_entity_poly.pdbx_strand_id
1 'polypeptide(L)'
;MQYESYTDGASGIRFVFKRDSLDPELLHIFVRHATHPEEAIETFFAAEPSWDEKHRRFETYSDTHGIFWNWIEPGRVVMIITCFKL
;
A
#
# COMPACT_ATOMS: atom_id res chain seq x y z
N MET A 1 11.67 12.75 -3.24
CA MET A 1 10.30 12.23 -3.05
C MET A 1 10.11 12.00 -1.57
N GLN A 2 9.01 12.48 -0.99
CA GLN A 2 8.72 12.31 0.43
C GLN A 2 7.84 11.08 0.64
N TYR A 3 8.01 10.41 1.78
CA TYR A 3 7.28 9.20 2.14
C TYR A 3 6.83 9.30 3.59
N GLU A 4 5.74 8.60 3.90
CA GLU A 4 5.26 8.39 5.25
C GLU A 4 5.28 6.90 5.56
N SER A 5 5.49 6.55 6.83
CA SER A 5 5.56 5.16 7.24
C SER A 5 4.67 4.85 8.44
N TYR A 6 4.02 3.70 8.39
CA TYR A 6 3.17 3.16 9.44
C TYR A 6 3.72 1.78 9.80
N THR A 7 3.83 1.47 11.09
CA THR A 7 4.28 0.15 11.53
C THR A 7 3.11 -0.58 12.16
N ASP A 8 2.79 -1.76 11.61
CA ASP A 8 1.79 -2.62 12.21
C ASP A 8 2.35 -3.24 13.51
N GLY A 9 1.61 -3.08 14.61
CA GLY A 9 2.03 -3.54 15.92
C GLY A 9 2.01 -5.07 16.08
N ALA A 10 1.21 -5.77 15.28
CA ALA A 10 1.07 -7.23 15.37
C ALA A 10 2.17 -7.97 14.60
N SER A 11 2.40 -7.59 13.34
CA SER A 11 3.40 -8.21 12.46
C SER A 11 4.78 -7.58 12.57
N GLY A 12 4.88 -6.34 13.03
CA GLY A 12 6.11 -5.55 12.99
C GLY A 12 6.49 -5.06 11.59
N ILE A 13 5.64 -5.28 10.57
CA ILE A 13 5.88 -4.81 9.20
C ILE A 13 5.72 -3.30 9.14
N ARG A 14 6.67 -2.63 8.48
CA ARG A 14 6.60 -1.21 8.17
C ARG A 14 6.06 -0.99 6.75
N PHE A 15 4.93 -0.32 6.67
CA PHE A 15 4.29 0.11 5.43
C PHE A 15 4.74 1.51 5.09
N VAL A 16 5.16 1.72 3.85
CA VAL A 16 5.65 2.99 3.32
C VAL A 16 4.68 3.46 2.24
N PHE A 17 4.28 4.72 2.34
CA PHE A 17 3.36 5.38 1.44
C PHE A 17 4.02 6.60 0.82
N LYS A 18 3.79 6.80 -0.47
CA LYS A 18 4.29 7.99 -1.18
C LYS A 18 3.40 9.19 -0.87
N ARG A 19 4.00 10.34 -0.54
CA ARG A 19 3.31 11.65 -0.49
C ARG A 19 3.11 12.20 -1.90
N ASP A 20 2.02 12.95 -2.11
CA ASP A 20 1.76 13.57 -3.42
C ASP A 20 2.85 14.60 -3.77
N SER A 21 3.15 14.73 -5.05
CA SER A 21 4.22 15.62 -5.52
C SER A 21 3.81 17.08 -5.60
N LEU A 22 2.51 17.37 -5.71
CA LEU A 22 1.95 18.71 -5.81
C LEU A 22 1.46 19.19 -4.44
N ASP A 23 0.92 18.29 -3.62
CA ASP A 23 0.53 18.56 -2.23
C ASP A 23 1.19 17.54 -1.27
N PRO A 24 2.40 17.84 -0.75
CA PRO A 24 3.13 16.93 0.12
C PRO A 24 2.44 16.60 1.46
N GLU A 25 1.44 17.38 1.88
CA GLU A 25 0.69 17.09 3.10
C GLU A 25 -0.20 15.85 2.92
N LEU A 26 -0.58 15.53 1.68
CA LEU A 26 -1.46 14.43 1.35
C LEU A 26 -0.69 13.20 0.84
N LEU A 27 -1.26 12.02 1.09
CA LEU A 27 -0.77 10.78 0.52
C LEU A 27 -1.26 10.60 -0.92
N HIS A 28 -0.40 10.00 -1.75
CA HIS A 28 -0.71 9.73 -3.15
C HIS A 28 -1.97 8.86 -3.30
N ILE A 29 -2.15 7.87 -2.42
CA ILE A 29 -3.32 6.98 -2.43
C ILE A 29 -4.60 7.76 -2.11
N PHE A 30 -4.54 8.74 -1.20
CA PHE A 30 -5.68 9.57 -0.86
C PHE A 30 -6.04 10.50 -2.03
N VAL A 31 -5.06 11.20 -2.59
CA VAL A 31 -5.27 12.12 -3.73
C VAL A 31 -5.85 11.38 -4.95
N ARG A 32 -5.43 10.15 -5.20
CA ARG A 32 -5.82 9.40 -6.40
C ARG A 32 -7.06 8.55 -6.24
N HIS A 33 -7.30 8.03 -5.05
CA HIS A 33 -8.30 6.99 -4.83
C HIS A 33 -9.19 7.22 -3.61
N ALA A 34 -9.00 8.33 -2.88
CA ALA A 34 -9.73 8.64 -1.65
C ALA A 34 -9.69 7.47 -0.64
N THR A 35 -8.52 6.85 -0.52
CA THR A 35 -8.22 5.76 0.41
C THR A 35 -7.17 6.18 1.43
N HIS A 36 -7.20 5.55 2.60
CA HIS A 36 -6.31 5.81 3.72
C HIS A 36 -5.34 4.64 3.98
N PRO A 37 -4.20 4.88 4.68
CA PRO A 37 -3.25 3.84 5.04
C PRO A 37 -3.88 2.64 5.75
N GLU A 38 -4.86 2.86 6.63
CA GLU A 38 -5.56 1.80 7.36
C GLU A 38 -6.26 0.82 6.42
N GLU A 39 -7.03 1.33 5.45
CA GLU A 39 -7.71 0.51 4.44
C GLU A 39 -6.71 -0.30 3.59
N ALA A 40 -5.57 0.31 3.25
CA ALA A 40 -4.52 -0.37 2.49
C ALA A 40 -3.82 -1.48 3.29
N ILE A 41 -3.54 -1.24 4.57
CA ILE A 41 -2.91 -2.21 5.48
C ILE A 41 -3.88 -3.37 5.75
N GLU A 42 -5.16 -3.08 5.99
CA GLU A 42 -6.18 -4.12 6.13
C GLU A 42 -6.27 -4.98 4.87
N THR A 43 -6.29 -4.36 3.69
CA THR A 43 -6.33 -5.08 2.41
C THR A 43 -5.08 -5.95 2.20
N PHE A 44 -3.90 -5.50 2.64
CA PHE A 44 -2.67 -6.28 2.55
C PHE A 44 -2.77 -7.63 3.27
N PHE A 45 -3.44 -7.66 4.43
CA PHE A 45 -3.63 -8.89 5.21
C PHE A 45 -4.90 -9.67 4.85
N ALA A 46 -5.75 -9.14 3.97
CA ALA A 46 -7.06 -9.73 3.69
C ALA A 46 -7.00 -11.03 2.86
N ALA A 47 -5.97 -11.20 2.03
CA ALA A 47 -5.85 -12.35 1.14
C ALA A 47 -4.38 -12.61 0.76
N GLU A 48 -4.13 -13.81 0.20
CA GLU A 48 -2.83 -14.14 -0.39
C GLU A 48 -2.58 -13.27 -1.63
N PRO A 49 -1.41 -12.62 -1.75
CA PRO A 49 -1.10 -11.79 -2.90
C PRO A 49 -0.90 -12.61 -4.18
N SER A 50 -1.27 -12.03 -5.31
CA SER A 50 -0.86 -12.51 -6.63
C SER A 50 0.31 -11.69 -7.15
N TRP A 51 1.16 -12.30 -7.98
CA TRP A 51 2.27 -11.61 -8.64
C TRP A 51 1.85 -11.18 -10.06
N ASP A 52 1.97 -9.89 -10.34
CA ASP A 52 1.78 -9.31 -11.68
C ASP A 52 3.14 -9.17 -12.37
N GLU A 53 3.45 -10.12 -13.25
CA GLU A 53 4.71 -10.17 -14.01
C GLU A 53 4.89 -8.94 -14.91
N LYS A 54 3.81 -8.40 -15.48
CA LYS A 54 3.88 -7.30 -16.44
C LYS A 54 4.33 -6.00 -15.76
N HIS A 55 3.80 -5.71 -14.58
CA HIS A 55 4.14 -4.49 -13.84
C HIS A 55 5.16 -4.73 -12.71
N ARG A 56 5.59 -5.99 -12.52
CA ARG A 56 6.56 -6.43 -11.51
C ARG A 56 6.18 -5.97 -10.10
N ARG A 57 4.97 -6.33 -9.69
CA ARG A 57 4.39 -5.95 -8.39
C ARG A 57 3.48 -7.04 -7.86
N PHE A 58 3.22 -6.99 -6.57
CA PHE A 58 2.17 -7.78 -5.95
C PHE A 58 0.83 -7.05 -6.04
N GLU A 59 -0.23 -7.84 -6.13
CA GLU A 59 -1.61 -7.38 -6.04
C GLU A 59 -2.33 -8.17 -4.95
N THR A 60 -3.05 -7.48 -4.07
CA THR A 60 -3.93 -8.11 -3.08
C THR A 60 -5.30 -7.48 -3.20
N TYR A 61 -6.33 -8.32 -3.24
CA TYR A 61 -7.72 -7.90 -3.36
C TYR A 61 -8.52 -8.46 -2.19
N SER A 62 -9.31 -7.58 -1.56
CA SER A 62 -10.42 -7.95 -0.69
C SER A 62 -11.74 -7.82 -1.45
N ASP A 63 -12.87 -8.02 -0.78
CA ASP A 63 -14.19 -7.81 -1.37
C ASP A 63 -14.48 -6.34 -1.72
N THR A 64 -13.75 -5.40 -1.11
CA THR A 64 -14.04 -3.95 -1.22
C THR A 64 -12.89 -3.13 -1.79
N HIS A 65 -11.66 -3.65 -1.74
CA HIS A 65 -10.45 -2.90 -2.08
C HIS A 65 -9.44 -3.75 -2.83
N GLY A 66 -8.63 -3.09 -3.65
CA GLY A 66 -7.42 -3.64 -4.24
C GLY A 66 -6.21 -2.78 -3.87
N ILE A 67 -5.08 -3.43 -3.60
CA ILE A 67 -3.79 -2.77 -3.43
C ILE A 67 -2.76 -3.30 -4.42
N PHE A 68 -1.87 -2.40 -4.87
CA PHE A 68 -0.64 -2.80 -5.55
C PHE A 68 0.54 -2.42 -4.68
N TRP A 69 1.49 -3.34 -4.52
CA TRP A 69 2.56 -3.17 -3.55
C TRP A 69 3.81 -3.96 -3.92
N ASN A 70 4.92 -3.64 -3.25
CA ASN A 70 6.18 -4.35 -3.40
C ASN A 70 6.93 -4.43 -2.08
N TRP A 71 7.68 -5.51 -1.87
CA TRP A 71 8.66 -5.57 -0.79
C TRP A 71 9.83 -4.65 -1.10
N ILE A 72 10.16 -3.76 -0.16
CA ILE A 72 11.48 -3.11 -0.09
C ILE A 72 12.46 -4.04 0.62
N GLU A 73 12.01 -4.61 1.74
CA GLU A 73 12.73 -5.64 2.48
C GLU A 73 11.73 -6.76 2.80
N PRO A 74 11.91 -7.98 2.23
CA PRO A 74 10.96 -9.07 2.41
C PRO A 74 10.66 -9.36 3.88
N GLY A 75 9.36 -9.38 4.22
CA GLY A 75 8.88 -9.65 5.58
C GLY A 75 9.09 -8.51 6.58
N ARG A 76 9.60 -7.34 6.17
CA ARG A 76 9.86 -6.21 7.08
C ARG A 76 9.37 -4.87 6.58
N VAL A 77 9.55 -4.56 5.30
CA VAL A 77 9.22 -3.24 4.75
C VAL A 77 8.49 -3.37 3.43
N VAL A 78 7.25 -2.88 3.38
CA VAL A 78 6.38 -2.88 2.21
C VAL A 78 6.22 -1.46 1.70
N MET A 79 6.30 -1.26 0.39
CA MET A 79 5.81 -0.05 -0.27
C MET A 79 4.41 -0.31 -0.80
N ILE A 80 3.42 0.44 -0.32
CA ILE A 80 2.10 0.50 -0.94
C ILE A 80 2.17 1.51 -2.08
N ILE A 81 2.00 1.02 -3.31
CA ILE A 81 2.04 1.84 -4.53
C ILE A 81 0.68 2.53 -4.72
N THR A 82 -0.40 1.77 -4.57
CA THR A 82 -1.77 2.29 -4.62
C THR A 82 -2.73 1.43 -3.80
N CYS A 83 -3.86 2.03 -3.42
CA CYS A 83 -5.02 1.40 -2.82
C CYS A 83 -6.28 2.02 -3.44
N PHE A 84 -7.21 1.19 -3.91
CA PHE A 84 -8.43 1.66 -4.59
C PHE A 84 -9.63 0.81 -4.22
N LYS A 85 -10.83 1.38 -4.37
CA LYS A 85 -12.12 0.70 -4.15
C LYS A 85 -12.52 -0.09 -5.40
N LEU A 86 -13.18 -1.24 -5.20
CA LEU A 86 -13.73 -2.09 -6.26
C LEU A 86 -15.14 -1.67 -6.70
#